data_AF-Q9GJD0-F1
#
_entry.id   AF-Q9GJD0-F1
#
_cell.length_a   1.000
_cell.length_b   1.000
_cell.length_c   1.000
_cell.angle_alpha   90.00
_cell.angle_beta   90.00
_cell.angle_gamma   90.00
#
_symmetry.space_group_name_H-M   'P 1'
#
loop_
_entity.id
_entity.type
_entity.pdbx_description
1 polymer ?
#
loop_
_entity_poly.entity_id
_entity_poly.type
_entity_poly.pdbx_seq_one_letter_code
_entity_poly.pdbx_strand_id
1 'polypeptide(L)' 'GINMYHSHKPNGQYIFEFDDDELFYVDLDKKETVWRIPEFAELRNFDPQGGLQEIATAKHNLEILIKESNS' A
#
# COMPACT_ATOMS: atom_id res chain seq x y z
N GLY A 1 -6.19 5.68 1.37
CA GLY A 1 -5.20 4.65 1.67
C GLY A 1 -3.88 5.29 1.99
N ILE A 2 -3.11 4.68 2.87
CA ILE A 2 -1.77 5.08 3.29
C ILE A 2 -0.79 4.10 2.65
N ASN A 3 0.33 4.61 2.14
CA ASN A 3 1.39 3.79 1.58
C ASN A 3 2.73 4.05 2.27
N MET A 4 3.58 3.03 2.30
CA MET A 4 4.97 3.16 2.75
C MET A 4 5.85 2.25 1.90
N TYR A 5 6.96 2.79 1.41
CA TYR A 5 7.99 2.04 0.72
C TYR A 5 9.32 2.24 1.43
N HIS A 6 10.08 1.17 1.63
CA HIS A 6 11.35 1.21 2.37
C HIS A 6 12.49 0.68 1.49
N SER A 7 13.51 1.48 1.20
CA SER A 7 14.57 1.10 0.26
C SER A 7 15.36 -0.18 0.65
N HIS A 8 15.55 -0.45 1.95
CA HIS A 8 16.29 -1.63 2.42
C HIS A 8 15.45 -2.91 2.52
N LYS A 9 14.13 -2.84 2.30
CA LYS A 9 13.25 -4.00 2.28
C LYS A 9 12.55 -4.02 0.93
N PRO A 10 12.55 -5.14 0.19
CA PRO A 10 11.98 -5.16 -1.16
C PRO A 10 10.47 -4.93 -1.22
N ASN A 11 9.79 -4.74 -0.08
CA ASN A 11 8.35 -4.78 0.04
C ASN A 11 7.83 -3.42 0.55
N GLY A 12 6.90 -2.84 -0.20
CA GLY A 12 6.06 -1.74 0.26
C GLY A 12 4.82 -2.25 0.99
N GLN A 13 4.05 -1.34 1.59
CA GLN A 13 2.77 -1.64 2.22
C GLN A 13 1.73 -0.60 1.83
N TYR A 14 0.53 -1.06 1.49
CA TYR A 14 -0.63 -0.23 1.25
C TYR A 14 -1.76 -0.69 2.18
N ILE A 15 -2.25 0.22 3.00
CA ILE A 15 -3.38 -0.01 3.91
C ILE A 15 -4.47 1.02 3.67
N PHE A 16 -5.69 0.68 4.06
CA PHE A 16 -6.78 1.64 4.20
C PHE A 16 -7.23 1.64 5.65
N GLU A 17 -7.27 2.83 6.24
CA GLU A 17 -7.56 3.05 7.66
C GLU A 17 -8.83 3.89 7.79
N PHE A 18 -9.61 3.64 8.83
CA PHE A 18 -10.76 4.44 9.24
C PHE A 18 -10.87 4.42 10.77
N ASP A 19 -10.97 5.59 11.40
CA ASP A 19 -11.00 5.75 12.86
C ASP A 19 -9.87 4.99 13.58
N ASP A 20 -8.63 5.14 13.11
CA ASP A 20 -7.42 4.47 13.61
C ASP A 20 -7.40 2.93 13.44
N ASP A 21 -8.43 2.33 12.84
CA ASP A 21 -8.51 0.90 12.55
C ASP A 21 -8.21 0.59 11.08
N GLU A 22 -7.38 -0.43 10.86
CA GLU A 22 -7.14 -0.96 9.52
C GLU A 22 -8.40 -1.66 8.99
N LEU A 23 -8.92 -1.18 7.86
CA LEU A 23 -10.03 -1.82 7.15
C LEU A 23 -9.55 -2.95 6.24
N PHE A 24 -8.49 -2.71 5.48
CA PHE A 24 -7.86 -3.70 4.60
C PHE A 24 -6.43 -3.30 4.25
N TYR A 25 -5.66 -4.28 3.80
CA TYR A 25 -4.38 -4.07 3.13
C TYR A 25 -4.38 -4.71 1.73
N VAL A 26 -3.43 -4.31 0.88
CA VAL A 26 -3.20 -4.97 -0.40
C VAL A 26 -2.00 -5.89 -0.26
N ASP A 27 -2.22 -7.20 -0.44
CA ASP A 27 -1.13 -8.18 -0.57
C ASP A 27 -0.48 -7.99 -1.94
N LEU A 28 0.74 -7.46 -1.96
CA LEU A 28 1.43 -7.09 -3.20
C LEU A 28 1.87 -8.31 -4.02
N ASP A 29 2.15 -9.43 -3.35
CA ASP A 29 2.63 -10.65 -3.99
C ASP A 29 1.48 -11.37 -4.68
N LYS A 30 0.35 -11.48 -3.98
CA LYS A 30 -0.87 -12.10 -4.51
C LYS A 30 -1.74 -11.15 -5.33
N LYS A 31 -1.49 -9.84 -5.23
CA LYS A 31 -2.25 -8.78 -5.89
C LYS A 31 -3.73 -8.83 -5.52
N GLU A 32 -4.01 -8.95 -4.24
CA GLU A 32 -5.38 -9.06 -3.71
C GLU A 32 -5.60 -8.08 -2.57
N THR A 33 -6.86 -7.68 -2.37
CA THR A 33 -7.27 -6.91 -1.20
C THR A 33 -7.64 -7.88 -0.08
N VAL A 34 -6.97 -7.75 1.05
CA VAL A 34 -7.24 -8.56 2.24
C VAL A 34 -7.94 -7.67 3.27
N TRP A 35 -9.21 -7.97 3.50
CA TRP A 35 -10.04 -7.27 4.48
C TRP A 35 -9.75 -7.75 5.89
N ARG A 36 -9.66 -6.81 6.84
CA ARG A 36 -9.48 -7.12 8.26
C ARG A 36 -10.70 -7.85 8.84
N ILE A 37 -11.88 -7.40 8.43
CA ILE A 37 -13.18 -8.02 8.71
C ILE A 37 -13.68 -8.66 7.40
N PRO A 38 -13.69 -10.01 7.27
CA PRO A 38 -14.04 -10.69 6.04
C PRO A 38 -15.42 -10.32 5.48
N GLU A 39 -16.39 -10.03 6.35
CA GLU A 39 -17.75 -9.66 5.99
C GLU A 39 -17.81 -8.35 5.17
N PHE A 40 -16.81 -7.47 5.31
CA PHE A 40 -16.74 -6.27 4.48
C PHE A 40 -16.39 -6.58 3.02
N ALA A 41 -15.69 -7.69 2.75
CA ALA A 41 -15.40 -8.13 1.38
C ALA A 41 -16.67 -8.52 0.61
N GLU A 42 -17.75 -8.87 1.31
CA GLU A 42 -19.05 -9.18 0.69
C GLU A 42 -19.85 -7.91 0.35
N LEU A 43 -19.63 -6.82 1.10
CA LEU A 43 -20.40 -5.57 0.99
C LEU A 43 -19.67 -4.49 0.20
N ARG A 44 -18.34 -4.55 0.14
CA ARG A 44 -17.45 -3.56 -0.45
C ARG A 44 -16.33 -4.28 -1.17
N ASN A 45 -15.85 -3.66 -2.25
CA ASN A 45 -14.69 -4.16 -2.96
C ASN A 45 -13.71 -3.00 -3.21
N PHE A 46 -12.43 -3.34 -3.28
CA PHE A 46 -11.37 -2.44 -3.67
C PHE A 46 -10.53 -3.14 -4.73
N ASP A 47 -10.22 -2.42 -5.82
CA ASP A 47 -9.33 -2.96 -6.84
C ASP A 47 -7.88 -2.89 -6.35
N PRO A 48 -7.20 -4.02 -6.12
CA PRO A 48 -5.81 -4.05 -5.64
C PRO A 48 -4.85 -3.33 -6.60
N GLN A 49 -5.21 -3.15 -7.87
CA GLN A 49 -4.40 -2.41 -8.85
C GLN A 49 -4.12 -0.96 -8.41
N GLY A 50 -5.06 -0.33 -7.70
CA GLY A 50 -4.84 1.01 -7.13
C GLY A 50 -3.73 1.02 -6.08
N GLY A 51 -3.71 0.02 -5.18
CA GLY A 51 -2.64 -0.12 -4.19
C GLY A 51 -1.28 -0.40 -4.82
N LEU A 52 -1.22 -1.25 -5.85
CA LEU A 52 0.01 -1.55 -6.59
C LEU A 52 0.60 -0.29 -7.27
N GLN A 53 -0.25 0.55 -7.85
CA GLN A 53 0.17 1.81 -8.47
C GLN A 53 0.72 2.79 -7.44
N GLU A 54 0.06 2.91 -6.30
CA GLU A 54 0.52 3.76 -5.19
C GLU A 54 1.90 3.32 -4.67
N ILE A 55 2.15 2.02 -4.55
CA ILE A 55 3.48 1.50 -4.17
C ILE A 55 4.55 1.80 -5.22
N ALA A 56 4.23 1.66 -6.51
CA ALA A 56 5.16 2.00 -7.57
C ALA A 56 5.54 3.49 -7.54
N THR A 57 4.56 4.37 -7.31
CA THR A 57 4.79 5.81 -7.14
C THR A 57 5.62 6.11 -5.89
N ALA A 58 5.31 5.49 -4.75
CA ALA A 58 6.07 5.67 -3.51
C ALA A 58 7.54 5.25 -3.67
N LYS A 59 7.80 4.13 -4.36
CA LYS A 59 9.17 3.70 -4.71
C LYS A 59 9.89 4.75 -5.54
N HIS A 60 9.26 5.21 -6.63
CA HIS A 60 9.84 6.21 -7.52
C HIS A 60 10.18 7.52 -6.78
N ASN A 61 9.26 8.01 -5.96
CA ASN A 61 9.46 9.22 -5.16
C ASN A 61 10.59 9.04 -4.14
N LEU A 62 10.69 7.88 -3.49
CA LEU A 62 11.76 7.61 -2.54
C LEU A 62 13.14 7.61 -3.24
N GLU A 63 13.24 7.05 -4.44
CA GLU A 63 14.49 7.07 -5.23
C GLU A 63 14.94 8.50 -5.58
N ILE A 64 13.99 9.42 -5.83
CA ILE A 64 14.29 10.84 -6.04
C ILE A 64 14.74 11.49 -4.73
N LEU A 65 13.99 11.31 -3.64
CA LEU A 65 14.31 11.90 -2.33
C LEU A 65 15.68 11.47 -1.80
N ILE A 66 16.07 10.21 -2.03
CA ILE A 66 17.41 9.71 -1.69
C ILE A 66 18.50 10.46 -2.46
N LYS A 67 18.29 10.75 -3.75
CA LYS A 67 19.28 11.50 -4.55
C LYS A 67 19.39 12.95 -4.07
N GLU A 68 18.25 13.60 -3.80
CA GLU A 68 18.20 14.99 -3.36
C GLU A 68 18.77 15.18 -1.94
N SER A 69 18.49 14.25 -1.03
CA SER A 69 18.94 14.35 0.38
C SER A 69 20.43 14.03 0.58
N ASN A 70 21.08 13.43 -0.42
CA ASN A 70 22.52 13.11 -0.40
C ASN A 70 23.34 14.01 -1.34
N SER A 71 22.75 15.11 -1.83
CA SER A 71 23.45 16.15 -2.61
C SER A 71 24.13 17.18 -1.70
#